data_AF-A0A151A749-F1
#
_entry.id   AF-A0A151A749-F1
#
_cell.length_a   1.000
_cell.length_b   1.000
_cell.length_c   1.000
_cell.angle_alpha   90.00
_cell.angle_beta   90.00
_cell.angle_gamma   90.00
#
_symmetry.space_group_name_H-M   'P 1'
#
loop_
_entity.id
_entity.type
_entity.pdbx_description
1 polymer ?
#
loop_
_entity_poly.entity_id
_entity_poly.type
_entity_poly.pdbx_seq_one_letter_code
_entity_poly.pdbx_strand_id
1 'polypeptide(L)'
;MFNKKKDKFMVQLEEMVFNLDRAAIEFGKMDFNTHLDLKAYSDNIKTYESHGDELMHQVISDLNQTFITPIEREDILSLCNAIDDVLDAIEETSGMFEMYSIEYTDEYMAEFVDNIQKAVAEMKLAVGLLVDKKLSHMRIHSINIKEFETNCDGILRQSIKHIFNSETDPITLIKIKEIYESLEDIADKCQVVANNFETIIMKNS
;
A
#
# COMPACT_ATOMS: atom_id res chain seq x y z
N MET A 1 18.91 -22.15 23.86
CA MET A 1 18.95 -21.35 22.62
C MET A 1 18.52 -19.95 23.01
N PHE A 2 19.44 -18.98 23.06
CA PHE A 2 19.11 -17.61 23.46
C PHE A 2 18.23 -17.00 22.36
N ASN A 3 16.95 -16.79 22.64
CA ASN A 3 16.07 -16.04 21.77
C ASN A 3 16.58 -14.58 21.79
N LYS A 4 17.30 -14.15 20.76
CA LYS A 4 17.70 -12.74 20.65
C LYS A 4 16.41 -11.93 20.55
N LYS A 5 16.22 -10.99 21.48
CA LYS A 5 15.12 -10.03 21.42
C LYS A 5 15.19 -9.33 20.05
N LYS A 6 14.08 -9.31 19.29
CA LYS A 6 14.01 -8.60 18.01
C LYS A 6 14.36 -7.13 18.22
N ASP A 7 15.04 -6.55 17.24
CA ASP A 7 15.35 -5.12 17.24
C ASP A 7 14.06 -4.30 17.20
N LYS A 8 14.03 -3.16 17.89
CA LYS A 8 12.82 -2.33 18.04
C LYS A 8 12.30 -1.85 16.68
N PHE A 9 13.18 -1.40 15.78
CA PHE A 9 12.77 -0.89 14.47
C PHE A 9 12.26 -2.00 13.56
N MET A 10 12.79 -3.21 13.71
CA MET A 10 12.30 -4.38 12.98
C MET A 10 10.89 -4.78 13.44
N VAL A 11 10.60 -4.67 14.73
CA VAL A 11 9.24 -4.87 15.25
C VAL A 11 8.28 -3.80 14.72
N GLN A 12 8.70 -2.54 14.71
CA GLN A 12 7.89 -1.43 14.20
C GLN A 12 7.60 -1.57 12.70
N LEU A 13 8.59 -1.94 11.88
CA LEU A 13 8.41 -2.23 10.46
C LEU A 13 7.44 -3.39 10.22
N GLU A 14 7.53 -4.46 11.03
CA GLU A 14 6.54 -5.55 10.99
C GLU A 14 5.13 -4.99 11.30
N GLU A 15 4.97 -4.24 12.39
CA GLU A 15 3.69 -3.67 12.78
C GLU A 15 3.07 -2.78 11.69
N MET A 16 3.87 -1.90 11.06
CA MET A 16 3.40 -1.04 9.97
C MET A 16 2.92 -1.86 8.76
N VAL A 17 3.71 -2.85 8.30
CA VAL A 17 3.31 -3.65 7.13
C VAL A 17 2.14 -4.58 7.45
N PHE A 18 1.99 -5.05 8.70
CA PHE A 18 0.82 -5.81 9.13
C PHE A 18 -0.44 -4.94 9.18
N ASN A 19 -0.32 -3.67 9.56
CA ASN A 19 -1.42 -2.71 9.51
C ASN A 19 -1.86 -2.48 8.06
N LEU A 20 -0.90 -2.20 7.16
CA LEU A 20 -1.14 -2.02 5.73
C LEU A 20 -1.77 -3.27 5.08
N ASP A 21 -1.29 -4.46 5.39
CA ASP A 21 -1.85 -5.73 4.88
C ASP A 21 -3.32 -5.91 5.28
N ARG A 22 -3.68 -5.56 6.51
CA ARG A 22 -5.08 -5.59 6.95
C ARG A 22 -5.91 -4.52 6.26
N ALA A 23 -5.39 -3.31 6.13
CA ALA A 23 -6.05 -2.21 5.42
C ALA A 23 -6.34 -2.61 3.96
N ALA A 24 -5.37 -3.18 3.25
CA ALA A 24 -5.53 -3.64 1.87
C ALA A 24 -6.56 -4.78 1.75
N ILE A 25 -6.61 -5.71 2.72
CA ILE A 25 -7.64 -6.76 2.77
C ILE A 25 -9.04 -6.15 2.96
N GLU A 26 -9.20 -5.21 3.89
CA GLU A 26 -10.47 -4.54 4.13
C GLU A 26 -10.89 -3.67 2.94
N PHE A 27 -9.95 -2.95 2.33
CA PHE A 27 -10.16 -2.14 1.13
C PHE A 27 -10.70 -3.00 -0.01
N GLY A 28 -10.10 -4.16 -0.25
CA GLY A 28 -10.54 -5.02 -1.35
C GLY A 28 -11.83 -5.78 -1.12
N LYS A 29 -12.50 -5.63 0.03
CA LYS A 29 -13.86 -6.15 0.21
C LYS A 29 -14.85 -5.41 -0.67
N MET A 30 -14.67 -4.09 -0.82
CA MET A 30 -15.54 -3.19 -1.58
C MET A 30 -17.05 -3.49 -1.40
N ASP A 31 -17.46 -3.86 -0.18
CA ASP A 31 -18.82 -4.33 0.10
C ASP A 31 -19.71 -3.16 0.49
N PHE A 32 -20.10 -2.38 -0.52
CA PHE A 32 -20.99 -1.23 -0.37
C PHE A 32 -22.05 -1.20 -1.46
N ASN A 33 -23.31 -0.97 -1.07
CA ASN A 33 -24.44 -0.86 -2.00
C ASN A 33 -25.30 0.40 -1.72
N THR A 34 -24.95 1.16 -0.69
CA THR A 34 -25.64 2.37 -0.27
C THR A 34 -24.64 3.40 0.23
N HIS A 35 -25.02 4.67 0.23
CA HIS A 35 -24.21 5.75 0.81
C HIS A 35 -23.83 5.53 2.29
N LEU A 36 -24.68 4.87 3.09
CA LEU A 36 -24.31 4.53 4.47
C LEU A 36 -23.20 3.48 4.53
N ASP A 37 -23.22 2.52 3.59
CA ASP A 37 -22.15 1.52 3.48
C ASP A 37 -20.84 2.17 3.04
N LEU A 38 -20.90 3.12 2.10
CA LEU A 38 -19.73 3.88 1.63
C LEU A 38 -19.03 4.63 2.75
N LYS A 39 -19.80 5.34 3.57
CA LYS A 39 -19.25 6.04 4.72
C LYS A 39 -18.65 5.08 5.74
N ALA A 40 -19.35 4.00 6.07
CA ALA A 40 -18.84 3.00 7.01
C ALA A 40 -17.55 2.32 6.48
N TYR A 41 -17.47 2.11 5.17
CA TYR A 41 -16.30 1.58 4.49
C TYR A 41 -15.12 2.56 4.58
N SER A 42 -15.30 3.83 4.19
CA SER A 42 -14.24 4.85 4.29
C SER A 42 -13.80 5.10 5.73
N ASP A 43 -14.74 5.25 6.67
CA ASP A 43 -14.45 5.41 8.10
C ASP A 43 -13.64 4.23 8.64
N ASN A 44 -13.93 2.99 8.21
CA ASN A 44 -13.17 1.80 8.60
C ASN A 44 -11.74 1.85 8.06
N ILE A 45 -11.53 2.20 6.80
CA ILE A 45 -10.18 2.36 6.22
C ILE A 45 -9.40 3.47 6.94
N LYS A 46 -10.05 4.60 7.26
CA LYS A 46 -9.44 5.69 8.04
C LYS A 46 -8.86 5.21 9.36
N THR A 47 -9.51 4.25 10.04
CA THR A 47 -8.97 3.72 11.30
C THR A 47 -7.61 3.05 11.15
N TYR A 48 -7.34 2.42 9.99
CA TYR A 48 -6.04 1.83 9.70
C TYR A 48 -4.99 2.91 9.40
N GLU A 49 -5.33 3.90 8.59
CA GLU A 49 -4.44 5.05 8.30
C GLU A 49 -4.05 5.77 9.58
N SER A 50 -5.02 6.09 10.44
CA SER A 50 -4.72 6.83 11.67
C SER A 50 -3.86 6.02 12.64
N HIS A 51 -3.95 4.68 12.59
CA HIS A 51 -3.02 3.81 13.32
C HIS A 51 -1.64 3.77 12.67
N GLY A 52 -1.56 3.83 11.33
CA GLY A 52 -0.31 3.96 10.58
C GLY A 52 0.46 5.23 10.96
N ASP A 53 -0.23 6.37 10.98
CA ASP A 53 0.29 7.67 11.42
C ASP A 53 0.91 7.60 12.82
N GLU A 54 0.21 6.96 13.77
CA GLU A 54 0.71 6.76 15.14
C GLU A 54 2.01 5.94 15.16
N LEU A 55 2.07 4.86 14.37
CA LEU A 55 3.26 4.02 14.23
C LEU A 55 4.41 4.82 13.60
N MET A 56 4.12 5.60 12.57
CA MET A 56 5.11 6.42 11.86
C MET A 56 5.70 7.49 12.78
N HIS A 57 4.86 8.22 13.52
CA HIS A 57 5.30 9.15 14.56
C HIS A 57 6.19 8.49 15.61
N GLN A 58 5.85 7.28 16.03
CA GLN A 58 6.63 6.52 17.00
C GLN A 58 8.01 6.14 16.43
N VAL A 59 8.09 5.67 15.17
CA VAL A 59 9.35 5.38 14.49
C VAL A 59 10.25 6.62 14.42
N ILE A 60 9.71 7.76 14.00
CA ILE A 60 10.47 9.02 13.91
C ILE A 60 11.02 9.42 15.29
N SER A 61 10.18 9.37 16.33
CA SER A 61 10.59 9.68 17.70
C SER A 61 11.73 8.78 18.17
N ASP A 62 11.65 7.49 17.87
CA ASP A 62 12.65 6.50 18.26
C ASP A 62 13.97 6.61 17.49
N LEU A 63 13.91 6.90 16.18
CA LEU A 63 15.11 7.13 15.37
C LEU A 63 15.88 8.35 15.85
N ASN A 64 15.18 9.40 16.32
CA ASN A 64 15.79 10.60 16.90
C ASN A 64 16.50 10.33 18.23
N GLN A 65 16.02 9.35 19.00
CA GLN A 65 16.55 9.02 20.33
C GLN A 65 17.57 7.87 20.31
N THR A 66 17.71 7.18 19.18
CA THR A 66 18.55 5.98 19.06
C THR A 66 19.83 6.25 18.26
N PHE A 67 20.98 5.97 18.87
CA PHE A 67 22.30 6.19 18.23
C PHE A 67 22.75 5.03 17.33
N ILE A 68 22.34 3.79 17.62
CA ILE A 68 22.74 2.58 16.88
C ILE A 68 21.49 1.90 16.32
N THR A 69 21.43 1.74 15.00
CA THR A 69 20.32 1.11 14.26
C THR A 69 20.78 -0.19 13.59
N PRO A 70 19.87 -1.14 13.31
CA PRO A 70 20.22 -2.44 12.73
C PRO A 70 20.61 -2.37 11.24
N ILE A 71 20.11 -1.36 10.52
CA ILE A 71 20.48 -0.93 9.16
C ILE A 71 20.59 0.60 9.18
N GLU A 72 20.95 1.22 8.05
CA GLU A 72 21.04 2.67 7.92
C GLU A 72 19.71 3.36 8.31
N ARG A 73 19.80 4.41 9.14
CA ARG A 73 18.64 5.18 9.61
C ARG A 73 17.78 5.71 8.46
N GLU A 74 18.43 6.20 7.40
CA GLU A 74 17.78 6.73 6.21
C GLU A 74 16.97 5.66 5.48
N ASP A 75 17.43 4.41 5.48
CA ASP A 75 16.72 3.31 4.84
C ASP A 75 15.50 2.86 5.66
N ILE A 76 15.60 2.86 7.00
CA ILE A 76 14.43 2.62 7.88
C ILE A 76 13.37 3.69 7.61
N LEU A 77 13.77 4.97 7.65
CA LEU A 77 12.85 6.08 7.48
C LEU A 77 12.20 6.08 6.09
N SER A 78 12.98 5.86 5.03
CA SER A 78 12.48 5.84 3.65
C SER A 78 11.52 4.68 3.42
N LEU A 79 11.81 3.51 4.00
CA LEU A 79 10.91 2.36 3.92
C LEU A 79 9.61 2.59 4.70
N CYS A 80 9.69 3.14 5.92
CA CYS A 80 8.51 3.49 6.70
C CYS A 80 7.62 4.51 5.98
N ASN A 81 8.19 5.61 5.47
CA ASN A 81 7.45 6.59 4.66
C ASN A 81 6.77 5.93 3.46
N ALA A 82 7.49 5.10 2.70
CA ALA A 82 6.92 4.49 1.51
C ALA A 82 5.79 3.49 1.83
N ILE A 83 5.84 2.80 2.99
CA ILE A 83 4.74 1.93 3.45
C ILE A 83 3.52 2.78 3.86
N ASP A 84 3.76 3.91 4.52
CA ASP A 84 2.75 4.87 4.94
C ASP A 84 2.05 5.51 3.72
N ASP A 85 2.81 5.94 2.70
CA ASP A 85 2.29 6.50 1.46
C ASP A 85 1.31 5.54 0.73
N VAL A 86 1.53 4.22 0.82
CA VAL A 86 0.59 3.23 0.26
C VAL A 86 -0.72 3.20 1.05
N LEU A 87 -0.63 3.28 2.39
CA LEU A 87 -1.79 3.28 3.27
C LEU A 87 -2.62 4.56 3.09
N ASP A 88 -1.96 5.69 2.96
CA ASP A 88 -2.59 6.99 2.68
C ASP A 88 -3.32 6.97 1.34
N ALA A 89 -2.70 6.44 0.28
CA ALA A 89 -3.34 6.34 -1.03
C ALA A 89 -4.57 5.40 -1.01
N ILE A 90 -4.53 4.34 -0.19
CA ILE A 90 -5.69 3.45 0.05
C ILE A 90 -6.82 4.22 0.76
N GLU A 91 -6.49 5.00 1.78
CA GLU A 91 -7.45 5.83 2.52
C GLU A 91 -8.07 6.89 1.60
N GLU A 92 -7.26 7.63 0.85
CA GLU A 92 -7.71 8.67 -0.07
C GLU A 92 -8.69 8.09 -1.10
N THR A 93 -8.29 6.97 -1.72
CA THR A 93 -9.13 6.27 -2.70
C THR A 93 -10.45 5.80 -2.08
N SER A 94 -10.42 5.31 -0.83
CA SER A 94 -11.65 4.91 -0.13
C SER A 94 -12.60 6.09 0.11
N GLY A 95 -12.06 7.27 0.45
CA GLY A 95 -12.82 8.51 0.63
C GLY A 95 -13.43 9.01 -0.67
N MET A 96 -12.74 8.81 -1.81
CA MET A 96 -13.28 9.17 -3.12
C MET A 96 -14.57 8.41 -3.45
N PHE A 97 -14.69 7.13 -3.09
CA PHE A 97 -15.93 6.36 -3.28
C PHE A 97 -17.11 7.02 -2.55
N GLU A 98 -16.93 7.46 -1.29
CA GLU A 98 -17.94 8.20 -0.54
C GLU A 98 -18.24 9.57 -1.18
N MET A 99 -17.20 10.37 -1.43
CA MET A 99 -17.31 11.74 -1.97
C MET A 99 -18.03 11.76 -3.33
N TYR A 100 -17.78 10.76 -4.17
CA TYR A 100 -18.35 10.66 -5.51
C TYR A 100 -19.64 9.83 -5.56
N SER A 101 -20.02 9.22 -4.43
CA SER A 101 -21.20 8.35 -4.31
C SER A 101 -21.15 7.20 -5.32
N ILE A 102 -20.01 6.52 -5.41
CA ILE A 102 -19.82 5.36 -6.29
C ILE A 102 -20.21 4.10 -5.51
N GLU A 103 -21.48 3.69 -5.65
CA GLU A 103 -22.07 2.56 -4.89
C GLU A 103 -21.90 1.20 -5.61
N TYR A 104 -20.89 1.06 -6.46
CA TYR A 104 -20.62 -0.17 -7.19
C TYR A 104 -19.12 -0.36 -7.45
N THR A 105 -18.76 -1.59 -7.75
CA THR A 105 -17.41 -1.97 -8.20
C THR A 105 -17.53 -2.62 -9.57
N ASP A 106 -16.70 -2.19 -10.52
CA ASP A 106 -16.59 -2.83 -11.83
C ASP A 106 -15.42 -3.82 -11.91
N GLU A 107 -15.29 -4.49 -13.05
CA GLU A 107 -14.24 -5.49 -13.27
C GLU A 107 -12.82 -4.90 -13.22
N TYR A 108 -12.63 -3.67 -13.70
CA TYR A 108 -11.32 -3.02 -13.69
C TYR A 108 -10.91 -2.64 -12.27
N MET A 109 -11.83 -2.08 -11.48
CA MET A 109 -11.59 -1.80 -10.06
C MET A 109 -11.21 -3.07 -9.29
N ALA A 110 -11.92 -4.17 -9.54
CA ALA A 110 -11.62 -5.46 -8.91
C ALA A 110 -10.23 -5.99 -9.31
N GLU A 111 -9.83 -5.86 -10.58
CA GLU A 111 -8.50 -6.24 -11.06
C GLU A 111 -7.38 -5.39 -10.43
N PHE A 112 -7.58 -4.08 -10.30
CA PHE A 112 -6.62 -3.21 -9.59
C PHE A 112 -6.43 -3.65 -8.14
N VAL A 113 -7.54 -3.81 -7.41
CA VAL A 113 -7.54 -4.23 -6.01
C VAL A 113 -6.82 -5.55 -5.80
N ASP A 114 -7.08 -6.54 -6.65
CA ASP A 114 -6.43 -7.86 -6.55
C ASP A 114 -4.90 -7.75 -6.72
N ASN A 115 -4.43 -6.92 -7.67
CA ASN A 115 -2.99 -6.67 -7.84
C ASN A 115 -2.40 -5.89 -6.65
N ILE A 116 -3.09 -4.88 -6.12
CA ILE A 116 -2.67 -4.10 -4.95
C ILE A 116 -2.53 -5.02 -3.72
N GLN A 117 -3.54 -5.86 -3.45
CA GLN A 117 -3.51 -6.79 -2.32
C GLN A 117 -2.35 -7.78 -2.43
N LYS A 118 -2.07 -8.29 -3.63
CA LYS A 118 -0.92 -9.15 -3.89
C LYS A 118 0.40 -8.41 -3.68
N ALA A 119 0.53 -7.18 -4.17
CA ALA A 119 1.72 -6.35 -3.96
C ALA A 119 1.98 -6.12 -2.46
N VAL A 120 0.96 -5.74 -1.69
CA VAL A 120 1.07 -5.56 -0.24
C VAL A 120 1.43 -6.86 0.48
N ALA A 121 0.88 -8.01 0.05
CA ALA A 121 1.25 -9.31 0.61
C ALA A 121 2.73 -9.63 0.37
N GLU A 122 3.27 -9.31 -0.82
CA GLU A 122 4.70 -9.45 -1.13
C GLU A 122 5.56 -8.50 -0.27
N MET A 123 5.09 -7.27 0.01
CA MET A 123 5.79 -6.36 0.94
C MET A 123 5.90 -6.96 2.33
N LYS A 124 4.83 -7.54 2.85
CA LYS A 124 4.83 -8.19 4.17
C LYS A 124 5.86 -9.32 4.23
N LEU A 125 5.96 -10.12 3.17
CA LEU A 125 6.98 -11.18 3.07
C LEU A 125 8.40 -10.59 3.02
N ALA A 126 8.61 -9.54 2.23
CA ALA A 126 9.91 -8.87 2.11
C ALA A 126 10.37 -8.26 3.45
N VAL A 127 9.47 -7.57 4.16
CA VAL A 127 9.76 -7.02 5.51
C VAL A 127 10.07 -8.13 6.49
N GLY A 128 9.34 -9.25 6.47
CA GLY A 128 9.65 -10.42 7.30
C GLY A 128 11.07 -10.96 7.04
N LEU A 129 11.51 -10.99 5.78
CA LEU A 129 12.87 -11.39 5.41
C LEU A 129 13.92 -10.36 5.84
N LEU A 130 13.60 -9.06 5.79
CA LEU A 130 14.46 -7.99 6.32
C LEU A 130 14.70 -8.18 7.82
N VAL A 131 13.64 -8.44 8.59
CA VAL A 131 13.70 -8.72 10.03
C VAL A 131 14.54 -9.95 10.34
N ASP A 132 14.39 -11.00 9.55
CA ASP A 132 15.16 -12.24 9.63
C ASP A 132 16.60 -12.11 9.12
N LYS A 133 16.99 -10.95 8.58
CA LYS A 133 18.29 -10.68 7.95
C LYS A 133 18.59 -11.61 6.76
N LYS A 134 17.56 -12.01 6.02
CA LYS A 134 17.62 -12.88 4.82
C LYS A 134 17.51 -12.07 3.53
N LEU A 135 18.29 -10.99 3.43
CA LEU A 135 18.22 -10.00 2.33
C LEU A 135 18.31 -10.61 0.93
N SER A 136 19.10 -11.68 0.74
CA SER A 136 19.25 -12.35 -0.56
C SER A 136 17.93 -12.90 -1.13
N HIS A 137 16.96 -13.19 -0.25
CA HIS A 137 15.66 -13.71 -0.65
C HIS A 137 14.63 -12.58 -0.86
N MET A 138 14.91 -11.34 -0.46
CA MET A 138 13.96 -10.23 -0.62
C MET A 138 13.76 -9.82 -2.09
N ARG A 139 14.78 -10.03 -2.92
CA ARG A 139 14.78 -9.57 -4.32
C ARG A 139 13.60 -10.12 -5.14
N ILE A 140 13.18 -11.36 -4.88
CA ILE A 140 12.03 -11.94 -5.60
C ILE A 140 10.74 -11.17 -5.32
N HIS A 141 10.55 -10.71 -4.08
CA HIS A 141 9.37 -9.95 -3.69
C HIS A 141 9.37 -8.55 -4.32
N SER A 142 10.53 -7.88 -4.41
CA SER A 142 10.65 -6.63 -5.17
C SER A 142 10.26 -6.80 -6.65
N ILE A 143 10.65 -7.92 -7.27
CA ILE A 143 10.29 -8.22 -8.67
C ILE A 143 8.79 -8.44 -8.80
N ASN A 144 8.19 -9.23 -7.90
CA ASN A 144 6.76 -9.52 -7.92
C ASN A 144 5.92 -8.24 -7.73
N ILE A 145 6.30 -7.35 -6.80
CA ILE A 145 5.62 -6.07 -6.59
C ILE A 145 5.63 -5.22 -7.87
N LYS A 146 6.78 -5.13 -8.55
CA LYS A 146 6.91 -4.41 -9.83
C LYS A 146 6.08 -5.04 -10.95
N GLU A 147 5.95 -6.37 -10.96
CA GLU A 147 5.07 -7.07 -11.91
C GLU A 147 3.59 -6.72 -11.68
N PHE A 148 3.15 -6.66 -10.42
CA PHE A 148 1.77 -6.24 -10.10
C PHE A 148 1.50 -4.78 -10.44
N GLU A 149 2.45 -3.87 -10.22
CA GLU A 149 2.34 -2.48 -10.69
C GLU A 149 2.25 -2.39 -12.21
N THR A 150 3.11 -3.10 -12.95
CA THR A 150 3.05 -3.15 -14.42
C THR A 150 1.70 -3.68 -14.92
N ASN A 151 1.05 -4.60 -14.20
CA ASN A 151 -0.30 -5.05 -14.52
C ASN A 151 -1.33 -3.93 -14.31
N CYS A 152 -1.29 -3.21 -13.18
CA CYS A 152 -2.15 -2.05 -12.90
C CYS A 152 -2.02 -0.97 -13.96
N ASP A 153 -0.80 -0.66 -14.36
CA ASP A 153 -0.45 0.28 -15.43
C ASP A 153 -1.07 -0.15 -16.79
N GLY A 154 -1.15 -1.46 -17.04
CA GLY A 154 -1.89 -2.06 -18.15
C GLY A 154 -3.41 -1.97 -18.03
N ILE A 155 -3.96 -2.17 -16.82
CA ILE A 155 -5.39 -2.06 -16.51
C ILE A 155 -5.85 -0.63 -16.70
N LEU A 156 -5.09 0.37 -16.22
CA LEU A 156 -5.41 1.80 -16.37
C LEU A 156 -5.61 2.18 -17.84
N ARG A 157 -4.68 1.78 -18.71
CA ARG A 157 -4.79 2.07 -20.15
C ARG A 157 -6.03 1.46 -20.77
N GLN A 158 -6.44 0.27 -20.32
CA GLN A 158 -7.62 -0.43 -20.81
C GLN A 158 -8.90 0.20 -20.27
N SER A 159 -8.97 0.47 -18.97
CA SER A 159 -10.14 1.02 -18.29
C SER A 159 -10.44 2.45 -18.75
N ILE A 160 -9.42 3.28 -18.93
CA ILE A 160 -9.53 4.62 -19.50
C ILE A 160 -10.04 4.54 -20.94
N LYS A 161 -9.48 3.66 -21.77
CA LYS A 161 -9.98 3.47 -23.14
C LYS A 161 -11.45 3.01 -23.13
N HIS A 162 -11.84 2.13 -22.21
CA HIS A 162 -13.20 1.64 -22.11
C HIS A 162 -14.18 2.76 -21.75
N ILE A 163 -13.93 3.49 -20.66
CA ILE A 163 -14.88 4.49 -20.14
C ILE A 163 -15.08 5.65 -21.12
N PHE A 164 -14.03 6.09 -21.81
CA PHE A 164 -14.13 7.14 -22.83
C PHE A 164 -14.93 6.74 -24.08
N ASN A 165 -15.11 5.45 -24.34
CA ASN A 165 -15.88 4.95 -25.48
C ASN A 165 -17.32 4.55 -25.12
N SER A 166 -17.59 4.29 -23.84
CA SER A 166 -18.86 3.72 -23.38
C SER A 166 -19.71 4.70 -22.58
N GLU A 167 -19.10 5.57 -21.78
CA GLU A 167 -19.81 6.54 -20.95
C GLU A 167 -20.19 7.80 -21.75
N THR A 168 -21.42 8.26 -21.55
CA THR A 168 -21.98 9.44 -22.22
C THR A 168 -22.19 10.60 -21.27
N ASP A 169 -22.32 10.34 -19.97
CA ASP A 169 -22.36 11.37 -18.94
C ASP A 169 -20.93 11.82 -18.56
N PRO A 170 -20.55 13.06 -18.86
CA PRO A 170 -19.21 13.55 -18.53
C PRO A 170 -18.93 13.61 -17.03
N ILE A 171 -19.97 13.73 -16.17
CA ILE A 171 -19.77 13.74 -14.72
C ILE A 171 -19.33 12.35 -14.24
N THR A 172 -20.04 11.31 -14.68
CA THR A 172 -19.68 9.92 -14.39
C THR A 172 -18.30 9.56 -14.95
N LEU A 173 -17.99 10.00 -16.18
CA LEU A 173 -16.68 9.80 -16.78
C LEU A 173 -15.55 10.36 -15.91
N ILE A 174 -15.70 11.61 -15.41
CA ILE A 174 -14.68 12.24 -14.55
C ILE A 174 -14.49 11.43 -13.27
N LYS A 175 -15.58 11.09 -12.57
CA LYS A 175 -15.52 10.34 -11.31
C LYS A 175 -14.81 9.00 -11.46
N ILE A 176 -15.20 8.21 -12.46
CA ILE A 176 -14.65 6.86 -12.66
C ILE A 176 -13.21 6.91 -13.16
N LYS A 177 -12.88 7.87 -14.03
CA LYS A 177 -11.50 8.12 -14.44
C LYS A 177 -10.60 8.40 -13.23
N GLU A 178 -11.02 9.30 -12.35
CA GLU A 178 -10.23 9.66 -11.16
C GLU A 178 -10.07 8.47 -10.20
N ILE A 179 -11.10 7.63 -10.03
CA ILE A 179 -10.97 6.38 -9.25
C ILE A 179 -9.92 5.44 -9.86
N TYR A 180 -9.92 5.24 -11.19
CA TYR A 180 -8.91 4.40 -11.83
C TYR A 180 -7.49 4.94 -11.68
N GLU A 181 -7.31 6.27 -11.81
CA GLU A 181 -6.02 6.91 -11.61
C GLU A 181 -5.55 6.79 -10.14
N SER A 182 -6.47 6.92 -9.18
CA SER A 182 -6.16 6.74 -7.76
C SER A 182 -5.77 5.30 -7.42
N LEU A 183 -6.48 4.31 -8.00
CA LEU A 183 -6.13 2.89 -7.84
C LEU A 183 -4.75 2.56 -8.43
N GLU A 184 -4.39 3.18 -9.56
CA GLU A 184 -3.07 3.01 -10.15
C GLU A 184 -1.97 3.71 -9.32
N ASP A 185 -2.24 4.90 -8.75
CA ASP A 185 -1.28 5.57 -7.86
C ASP A 185 -0.94 4.73 -6.62
N ILE A 186 -1.89 3.98 -6.06
CA ILE A 186 -1.61 3.02 -4.98
C ILE A 186 -0.57 1.98 -5.44
N ALA A 187 -0.71 1.44 -6.65
CA ALA A 187 0.22 0.46 -7.21
C ALA A 187 1.61 1.08 -7.46
N ASP A 188 1.66 2.34 -7.89
CA ASP A 188 2.90 3.11 -8.02
C ASP A 188 3.60 3.30 -6.67
N LYS A 189 2.86 3.64 -5.60
CA LYS A 189 3.44 3.68 -4.25
C LYS A 189 3.99 2.33 -3.83
N CYS A 190 3.31 1.23 -4.20
CA CYS A 190 3.84 -0.11 -3.95
C CYS A 190 5.20 -0.33 -4.63
N GLN A 191 5.36 0.16 -5.87
CA GLN A 191 6.63 0.11 -6.59
C GLN A 191 7.74 0.90 -5.88
N VAL A 192 7.41 2.05 -5.26
CA VAL A 192 8.36 2.83 -4.45
C VAL A 192 8.87 2.00 -3.27
N VAL A 193 8.03 1.22 -2.59
CA VAL A 193 8.45 0.29 -1.54
C VAL A 193 9.43 -0.77 -2.10
N ALA A 194 9.14 -1.34 -3.28
CA ALA A 194 10.02 -2.30 -3.93
C ALA A 194 11.40 -1.71 -4.27
N ASN A 195 11.45 -0.44 -4.69
CA ASN A 195 12.69 0.29 -4.96
C ASN A 195 13.52 0.53 -3.67
N ASN A 196 12.85 0.78 -2.54
CA ASN A 196 13.51 0.86 -1.23
C ASN A 196 14.13 -0.49 -0.84
N PHE A 197 13.42 -1.61 -1.03
CA PHE A 197 13.99 -2.94 -0.79
C PHE A 197 15.25 -3.20 -1.63
N GLU A 198 15.24 -2.86 -2.93
CA GLU A 198 16.41 -3.03 -3.79
C GLU A 198 17.61 -2.19 -3.31
N THR A 199 17.34 -0.97 -2.85
CA THR A 199 18.36 -0.08 -2.28
C THR A 199 18.99 -0.68 -1.03
N ILE A 200 18.17 -1.19 -0.10
CA ILE A 200 18.62 -1.86 1.13
C ILE A 200 19.47 -3.09 0.80
N ILE A 201 19.01 -3.93 -0.13
CA ILE A 201 19.74 -5.12 -0.58
C ILE A 201 21.11 -4.71 -1.13
N MET A 202 21.15 -3.71 -2.03
CA MET A 202 22.39 -3.27 -2.68
C MET A 202 23.43 -2.75 -1.67
N LYS A 203 23.02 -1.99 -0.66
CA LYS A 203 23.91 -1.46 0.39
C LYS A 203 24.49 -2.54 1.31
N ASN A 204 23.77 -3.66 1.44
CA ASN A 204 24.08 -4.75 2.36
C ASN A 204 24.49 -6.05 1.65
N SER A 205 24.86 -5.96 0.37
CA SER A 205 25.36 -7.07 -0.47
C SER A 205 26.87 -7.22 -0.41
#